data_AF-A0AAW0FBF4-F1
#
_entry.id   AF-A0AAW0FBF4-F1
#
_cell.length_a   1.000
_cell.length_b   1.000
_cell.length_c   1.000
_cell.angle_alpha   90.00
_cell.angle_beta   90.00
_cell.angle_gamma   90.00
#
_symmetry.space_group_name_H-M   'P 1'
#
loop_
_entity.id
_entity.type
_entity.pdbx_description
1 polymer ?
#
loop_
_entity_poly.entity_id
_entity_poly.type
_entity_poly.pdbx_seq_one_letter_code
_entity_poly.pdbx_strand_id
1 'polypeptide(L)' 'MTSIKELNDRLTKQPYVSGYTPSVDDEKLFREIFGDNVNVVQWAARMATYHPSERAKMEPMPVPSEDASDVEYDE' A
#
# COMPACT_ATOMS: atom_id res chain seq x y z
N MET A 1 3.48 20.83 8.54
CA MET A 1 3.64 19.42 8.15
C MET A 1 3.76 18.58 9.40
N THR A 2 2.75 17.77 9.69
CA THR A 2 2.86 16.69 10.68
C THR A 2 3.71 15.59 10.05
N SER A 3 4.74 15.12 10.74
CA SER A 3 5.54 13.99 10.26
C SER A 3 4.73 12.69 10.29
N ILE A 4 5.11 11.71 9.46
CA ILE A 4 4.49 10.38 9.47
C ILE A 4 4.57 9.74 10.87
N LYS A 5 5.67 9.95 11.60
CA LYS A 5 5.84 9.45 12.97
C LYS A 5 4.82 10.05 13.93
N GLU A 6 4.66 11.37 13.92
CA GLU A 6 3.68 12.06 14.78
C GLU A 6 2.24 11.67 14.44
N LEU A 7 1.93 11.51 13.14
CA LEU A 7 0.63 11.02 12.70
C LEU A 7 0.39 9.58 13.21
N ASN A 8 1.38 8.70 13.08
CA ASN A 8 1.28 7.33 13.59
C ASN A 8 1.02 7.32 15.10
N ASP A 9 1.77 8.11 15.89
CA ASP A 9 1.59 8.21 17.33
C ASP A 9 0.18 8.73 17.69
N ARG A 10 -0.36 9.69 16.93
CA ARG A 10 -1.73 10.18 17.10
C ARG A 10 -2.77 9.10 16.81
N LEU A 11 -2.60 8.36 15.72
CA LEU A 11 -3.54 7.33 15.28
C LEU A 11 -3.53 6.08 16.17
N THR A 12 -2.51 5.90 17.01
CA THR A 12 -2.55 4.86 18.06
C THR A 12 -3.62 5.12 19.13
N LYS A 13 -3.99 6.38 19.34
CA LYS A 13 -4.93 6.80 20.40
C LYS A 13 -6.38 6.81 19.93
N GLN A 14 -6.58 7.14 18.65
CA GLN A 14 -7.89 7.25 18.02
C GLN A 14 -7.75 7.01 16.51
N PRO A 15 -8.76 6.42 15.86
CA PRO A 15 -8.63 5.95 14.47
C PRO A 15 -8.55 7.08 13.44
N TYR A 16 -8.91 8.32 13.78
CA TYR A 16 -8.88 9.47 12.88
C TYR A 16 -8.19 10.66 13.55
N VAL A 17 -7.72 11.60 12.73
CA VAL A 17 -7.05 12.82 13.16
C VAL A 17 -7.92 13.54 14.20
N SER A 18 -9.21 13.74 13.96
CA SER A 18 -10.07 14.55 14.84
C SER A 18 -11.05 13.75 15.71
N GLY A 19 -10.87 12.43 15.86
CA GLY A 19 -11.65 11.60 16.79
C GLY A 19 -11.91 10.17 16.32
N TYR A 20 -13.14 9.71 16.52
CA TYR A 20 -13.60 8.35 16.15
C TYR A 20 -14.44 8.31 14.86
N THR A 21 -14.55 9.43 14.15
CA THR A 21 -15.24 9.54 12.86
C THR A 21 -14.36 10.34 11.90
N PRO A 22 -14.30 9.96 10.61
CA PRO A 22 -13.53 10.71 9.61
C PRO A 22 -13.99 12.18 9.54
N SER A 23 -13.04 13.07 9.27
CA SER A 23 -13.28 14.51 9.20
C SER A 23 -12.57 15.16 8.02
N VAL A 24 -12.83 16.45 7.81
CA VAL A 24 -12.14 17.27 6.80
C VAL A 24 -10.63 17.37 7.09
N ASP A 25 -10.22 17.26 8.35
CA ASP A 25 -8.79 17.30 8.71
C ASP A 25 -8.08 16.01 8.27
N ASP A 26 -8.77 14.87 8.30
CA ASP A 26 -8.26 13.60 7.75
C ASP A 26 -8.07 13.71 6.24
N GLU A 27 -9.04 14.29 5.52
CA GLU A 27 -8.95 14.47 4.06
C GLU A 27 -7.79 15.39 3.66
N LYS A 28 -7.63 16.53 4.35
CA LYS A 28 -6.54 17.48 4.10
C LYS A 28 -5.18 16.85 4.34
N LEU A 29 -5.02 16.17 5.48
CA LEU A 29 -3.75 15.54 5.84
C LEU A 29 -3.45 14.35 4.92
N PHE A 30 -4.48 13.59 4.53
CA PHE A 30 -4.34 12.53 3.55
C PHE A 30 -3.82 13.06 2.20
N ARG A 31 -4.40 14.16 1.70
CA ARG A 31 -3.94 14.79 0.45
C ARG A 31 -2.54 15.41 0.61
N GLU A 32 -2.20 15.97 1.76
CA GLU A 32 -0.84 16.48 2.03
C GLU A 32 0.22 15.36 1.94
N ILE A 33 -0.10 14.16 2.42
CA ILE A 33 0.83 13.02 2.46
C ILE A 33 0.89 12.27 1.11
N PHE A 34 -0.27 11.92 0.55
CA PHE A 34 -0.35 11.03 -0.60
C PHE A 34 -0.61 11.77 -1.92
N GLY A 35 -1.04 13.04 -1.87
CA GLY A 35 -1.48 13.79 -3.04
C GLY A 35 -2.64 13.12 -3.76
N ASP A 36 -2.70 13.30 -5.07
CA ASP A 36 -3.71 12.69 -5.95
C ASP A 36 -3.23 11.36 -6.57
N ASN A 37 -2.26 10.68 -5.95
CA ASN A 37 -1.67 9.43 -6.44
C ASN A 37 -2.58 8.22 -6.21
N VAL A 38 -3.74 8.19 -6.88
CA VAL A 38 -4.80 7.18 -6.66
C VAL A 38 -4.27 5.74 -6.77
N ASN A 39 -3.41 5.46 -7.75
CA ASN A 39 -2.86 4.11 -7.95
C ASN A 39 -1.96 3.67 -6.78
N VAL A 40 -1.16 4.58 -6.24
CA VAL A 40 -0.28 4.30 -5.08
C VAL A 40 -1.12 4.07 -3.83
N VAL A 41 -2.15 4.90 -3.60
CA VAL A 41 -3.10 4.75 -2.49
C VAL A 41 -3.80 3.41 -2.55
N GLN A 42 -4.34 3.04 -3.72
CA GLN A 42 -5.04 1.77 -3.88
C GLN A 42 -4.09 0.58 -3.68
N TRP A 43 -2.86 0.65 -4.19
CA TRP A 43 -1.85 -0.37 -3.93
C TRP A 43 -1.52 -0.48 -2.44
N ALA A 44 -1.27 0.64 -1.76
CA ALA A 44 -0.99 0.67 -0.33
C ALA A 44 -2.15 0.08 0.50
N ALA A 45 -3.39 0.42 0.16
CA ALA A 45 -4.58 -0.15 0.79
C ALA A 45 -4.65 -1.67 0.62
N ARG A 46 -4.39 -2.20 -0.58
CA ARG A 46 -4.31 -3.65 -0.83
C ARG A 46 -3.17 -4.31 -0.02
N MET A 47 -2.01 -3.66 0.08
CA MET A 47 -0.91 -4.20 0.89
C MET A 47 -1.21 -4.17 2.39
N ALA A 48 -2.00 -3.19 2.85
CA ALA A 48 -2.38 -3.04 4.24
C ALA A 48 -3.41 -4.09 4.70
N THR A 49 -4.19 -4.71 3.80
CA THR A 49 -5.16 -5.76 4.17
C THR A 49 -4.52 -7.07 4.60
N TYR A 50 -3.27 -7.31 4.20
CA TYR A 50 -2.51 -8.49 4.64
C TYR A 50 -1.99 -8.30 6.06
N HIS A 51 -2.02 -9.36 6.86
CA HIS A 51 -1.34 -9.38 8.15
C HIS A 51 0.18 -9.26 7.94
N PRO A 52 0.95 -8.62 8.84
CA PRO A 52 2.41 -8.51 8.71
C PRO A 52 3.12 -9.85 8.45
N SER A 53 2.65 -10.95 9.05
CA SER A 53 3.22 -12.29 8.84
C SER A 53 2.94 -12.87 7.44
N GLU A 54 1.89 -12.42 6.76
CA GLU A 54 1.60 -12.80 5.38
C GLU A 54 2.50 -12.03 4.42
N ARG A 55 2.65 -10.72 4.63
CA ARG A 55 3.58 -9.89 3.85
C ARG A 55 5.03 -10.38 3.94
N ALA A 56 5.46 -10.87 5.11
CA ALA A 56 6.79 -11.42 5.31
C ALA A 56 7.07 -12.71 4.49
N LYS A 57 6.02 -13.36 3.99
CA LYS A 57 6.09 -14.58 3.19
C LYS A 57 5.84 -14.35 1.69
N MET A 58 5.70 -13.09 1.26
CA MET A 58 5.53 -12.79 -0.16
C MET A 58 6.79 -13.17 -0.91
N GLU A 59 6.67 -14.16 -1.78
CA GLU A 59 7.79 -14.63 -2.58
C GLU A 59 8.08 -13.65 -3.74
N PRO A 60 9.35 -13.54 -4.15
CA PRO A 60 9.68 -12.86 -5.39
C PRO A 60 8.89 -13.48 -6.54
N MET A 61 8.42 -12.65 -7.48
CA MET A 61 7.85 -13.16 -8.72
C MET A 61 8.87 -14.10 -9.38
N PRO A 62 8.47 -15.29 -9.84
CA PRO A 62 9.33 -16.12 -10.67
C PRO A 62 9.78 -15.27 -11.86
N VAL A 63 11.09 -15.16 -12.07
CA VAL A 63 11.60 -14.55 -13.30
C VAL A 63 11.14 -15.42 -14.46
N PRO A 64 10.49 -14.85 -15.49
CA PRO A 64 10.22 -15.62 -16.70
C PRO A 64 11.58 -16.05 -17.25
N SER A 65 11.84 -17.36 -17.30
CA SER A 65 12.99 -17.89 -18.02
C SER A 65 12.84 -17.48 -19.49
N GLU A 66 13.87 -16.87 -20.07
CA GLU A 66 13.93 -16.45 -21.49
C GLU A 66 13.89 -17.62 -22.49
N ASP A 67 13.52 -18.82 -22.06
CA ASP A 67 13.61 -20.07 -22.82
C ASP A 67 12.23 -20.75 -22.95
N ALA A 68 11.27 -19.98 -23.48
CA ALA A 68 9.94 -20.48 -23.86
C ALA A 68 9.66 -20.27 -25.35
N SER A 69 10.71 -20.20 -26.17
CA SER A 69 10.62 -20.13 -27.63
C SER A 69 11.56 -21.12 -28.29
N ASP A 70 11.34 -22.40 -28.05
CA ASP A 70 11.73 -23.43 -29.01
C ASP A 70 10.69 -24.56 -28.97
N VAL A 71 9.51 -24.25 -29.51
CA VAL A 71 8.56 -25.28 -29.92
C VAL A 71 8.78 -25.44 -31.42
N GLU A 72 9.74 -26.29 -31.79
CA GLU A 72 9.81 -26.81 -33.16
C GLU A 72 8.51 -27.57 -33.44
N TYR A 73 7.73 -27.05 -34.38
CA TYR A 73 6.65 -27.80 -35.00
C TYR A 73 7.28 -28.64 -36.10
N ASP A 74 7.51 -29.93 -35.84
CA ASP A 74 7.80 -30.90 -36.91
C ASP A 74 6.55 -31.09 -37.79
N GLU A 75 6.72 -30.98 -39.11
CA GLU A 75 5.72 -31.17 -40.18
C GLU A 75 5.09 -32.57 -40.23
#